data_AF-A0A9X1Q1Y7-F1
#
_entry.id   AF-A0A9X1Q1Y7-F1
#
_cell.length_a   1.000
_cell.length_b   1.000
_cell.length_c   1.000
_cell.angle_alpha   90.00
_cell.angle_beta   90.00
_cell.angle_gamma   90.00
#
_symmetry.space_group_name_H-M   'P 1'
#
loop_
_entity.id
_entity.type
_entity.pdbx_description
1 polymer ?
#
loop_
_entity_poly.entity_id
_entity_poly.type
_entity_poly.pdbx_seq_one_letter_code
_entity_poly.pdbx_strand_id
1 'polypeptide(L)'
;MTGSTGAVGPDGGRARRRDLRSRPFPALAANTPAERLESVQLLRAWAEQEAEDAIEWYLEDKRLKRLGSRVIRGMMIVLATTGTVIPLAGAAANADIQSWGYVFLAAAAGCKGFDYFFGLSTAWMRDITAAQALRGELNEFRLAWSAELLRDVTGEPEQSVIERRMNLIGGLLGRIRAHLEGETADWTAEFRAGLQQFQEQAVALPAPREAGVPAAER
;
A
#
# COMPACT_ATOMS: atom_id res chain seq x y z
N MET A 1 -53.08 23.59 -4.97
CA MET A 1 -52.85 22.20 -4.51
C MET A 1 -51.38 22.06 -4.23
N THR A 2 -51.08 21.82 -2.97
CA THR A 2 -49.76 21.75 -2.31
C THR A 2 -49.13 20.36 -2.45
N GLY A 3 -47.81 20.31 -2.52
CA GLY A 3 -47.00 19.12 -2.19
C GLY A 3 -45.88 18.91 -3.20
N SER A 4 -44.63 18.66 -2.84
CA SER A 4 -43.97 18.58 -1.54
C SER A 4 -42.48 18.61 -1.83
N THR A 5 -41.75 19.43 -1.09
CA THR A 5 -40.29 19.57 -1.14
C THR A 5 -39.63 18.24 -0.74
N GLY A 6 -38.92 17.60 -1.67
CA GLY A 6 -37.98 16.52 -1.35
C GLY A 6 -36.60 17.11 -1.10
N ALA A 7 -36.32 17.48 0.16
CA ALA A 7 -34.98 17.84 0.59
C ALA A 7 -34.08 16.59 0.50
N VAL A 8 -33.10 16.61 -0.40
CA VAL A 8 -32.01 15.64 -0.44
C VAL A 8 -31.12 15.91 0.77
N GLY A 9 -31.15 14.99 1.73
CA GLY A 9 -30.33 15.08 2.93
C GLY A 9 -28.83 14.95 2.62
N PRO A 10 -27.95 15.62 3.38
CA PRO A 10 -26.52 15.43 3.25
C PRO A 10 -26.11 14.17 4.02
N ASP A 11 -26.05 13.03 3.34
CA ASP A 11 -25.44 11.82 3.89
C ASP A 11 -23.91 11.92 3.80
N GLY A 12 -23.36 12.80 4.64
CA GLY A 12 -21.97 12.73 5.09
C GLY A 12 -21.86 11.62 6.13
N GLY A 13 -21.29 10.48 5.76
CA GLY A 13 -21.24 9.35 6.67
C GLY A 13 -20.37 8.19 6.23
N ARG A 14 -19.06 8.45 6.16
CA ARG A 14 -17.94 7.49 6.08
C ARG A 14 -17.62 7.02 4.67
N ALA A 15 -16.52 7.58 4.16
CA ALA A 15 -15.63 7.02 3.16
C ALA A 15 -15.47 5.51 3.37
N ARG A 16 -16.34 4.77 2.68
CA ARG A 16 -16.41 3.32 2.70
C ARG A 16 -15.27 2.85 1.83
N ARG A 17 -14.14 2.49 2.47
CA ARG A 17 -13.00 1.72 1.91
C ARG A 17 -13.01 1.72 0.38
N ARG A 18 -12.47 2.78 -0.24
CA ARG A 18 -12.40 2.88 -1.70
C ARG A 18 -11.41 1.81 -2.17
N ASP A 19 -11.93 0.66 -2.58
CA ASP A 19 -11.20 -0.18 -3.53
C ASP A 19 -10.83 0.72 -4.72
N LEU A 20 -9.65 0.50 -5.29
CA LEU A 20 -9.19 1.13 -6.54
C LEU A 20 -10.18 0.74 -7.65
N ARG A 21 -11.27 1.51 -7.79
CA ARG A 21 -12.27 1.33 -8.83
C ARG A 21 -11.93 2.25 -9.96
N SER A 22 -11.83 1.69 -11.15
CA SER A 22 -11.67 2.45 -12.38
C SER A 22 -12.77 3.49 -12.47
N ARG A 23 -12.41 4.77 -12.64
CA ARG A 23 -13.44 5.81 -12.85
C ARG A 23 -14.25 5.48 -14.10
N PRO A 24 -15.54 5.83 -14.13
CA PRO A 24 -16.34 5.69 -15.35
C PRO A 24 -15.68 6.49 -16.48
N PHE A 25 -15.56 5.87 -17.65
CA PHE A 25 -14.97 6.52 -18.82
C PHE A 25 -15.81 7.73 -19.22
N PRO A 26 -15.20 8.89 -19.52
CA PRO A 26 -15.93 10.11 -19.84
C PRO A 26 -16.68 9.96 -21.16
N ALA A 27 -17.88 10.56 -21.25
CA ALA A 27 -18.61 10.64 -22.51
C ALA A 27 -17.88 11.59 -23.46
N LEU A 28 -17.55 11.12 -24.66
CA LEU A 28 -16.80 11.89 -25.66
C LEU A 28 -17.73 12.34 -26.79
N ALA A 29 -17.57 13.59 -27.19
CA ALA A 29 -18.21 14.16 -28.37
C ALA A 29 -17.16 14.35 -29.49
N ALA A 30 -17.51 14.01 -30.72
CA ALA A 30 -16.57 14.06 -31.84
C ALA A 30 -17.19 14.61 -33.14
N ASN A 31 -18.37 15.21 -33.06
CA ASN A 31 -19.13 15.62 -34.24
C ASN A 31 -18.52 16.87 -34.87
N THR A 32 -17.94 17.75 -34.05
CA THR A 32 -17.25 18.95 -34.51
C THR A 32 -15.75 18.92 -34.17
N PRO A 33 -14.90 19.66 -34.92
CA PRO A 33 -13.48 19.81 -34.57
C PRO A 33 -13.25 20.34 -33.15
N ALA A 34 -14.08 21.28 -32.71
CA ALA A 34 -14.02 21.81 -31.35
C ALA A 34 -14.33 20.73 -30.29
N GLU A 35 -15.39 19.93 -30.51
CA GLU A 35 -15.75 18.81 -29.63
C GLU A 35 -14.65 17.75 -29.53
N ARG A 36 -13.96 17.44 -30.64
CA ARG A 36 -12.85 16.49 -30.62
C ARG A 36 -11.71 16.96 -29.72
N LEU A 37 -11.34 18.24 -29.83
CA LEU A 37 -10.30 18.82 -28.99
C LEU A 37 -10.71 18.86 -27.52
N GLU A 38 -11.97 19.20 -27.23
CA GLU A 38 -12.52 19.17 -25.87
C GLU A 38 -12.51 17.76 -25.28
N SER A 39 -12.96 16.77 -26.04
CA SER A 39 -12.94 15.35 -25.66
C SER A 39 -11.54 14.86 -25.30
N VAL A 40 -10.52 15.28 -26.06
CA VAL A 40 -9.12 14.96 -25.76
C VAL A 40 -8.65 15.60 -24.44
N GLN A 41 -9.08 16.83 -24.14
CA GLN A 41 -8.78 17.49 -22.85
C GLN A 41 -9.50 16.83 -21.69
N LEU A 42 -10.76 16.42 -21.87
CA LEU A 42 -11.52 15.66 -20.88
C LEU A 42 -10.85 14.32 -20.59
N LEU A 43 -10.37 13.61 -21.62
CA LEU A 43 -9.61 12.36 -21.45
C LEU A 43 -8.31 12.55 -20.69
N ARG A 44 -7.56 13.63 -20.99
CA ARG A 44 -6.37 13.98 -20.21
C ARG A 44 -6.74 14.16 -18.74
N ALA A 45 -7.73 15.02 -18.46
CA ALA A 45 -8.11 15.34 -17.08
C ALA A 45 -8.56 14.08 -16.32
N TRP A 46 -9.30 13.20 -16.99
CA TRP A 46 -9.70 11.91 -16.46
C TRP A 46 -8.50 10.99 -16.18
N ALA A 47 -7.52 10.91 -17.09
CA ALA A 47 -6.34 10.09 -16.92
C ALA A 47 -5.40 10.60 -15.79
N GLU A 48 -5.23 11.91 -15.67
CA GLU A 48 -4.49 12.52 -14.55
C GLU A 48 -5.17 12.23 -13.22
N GLN A 49 -6.50 12.33 -13.19
CA GLN A 49 -7.32 12.01 -12.03
C GLN A 49 -7.25 10.53 -11.62
N GLU A 50 -7.26 9.61 -12.58
CA GLU A 50 -7.07 8.17 -12.30
C GLU A 50 -5.69 7.90 -11.69
N ALA A 51 -4.64 8.57 -12.17
CA ALA A 51 -3.30 8.48 -11.60
C ALA A 51 -3.24 9.05 -10.18
N GLU A 52 -3.88 10.20 -9.94
CA GLU A 52 -3.94 10.83 -8.62
C GLU A 52 -4.73 9.99 -7.62
N ASP A 53 -5.87 9.42 -8.02
CA ASP A 53 -6.65 8.51 -7.18
C ASP A 53 -5.83 7.25 -6.82
N ALA A 54 -5.08 6.69 -7.77
CA ALA A 54 -4.18 5.57 -7.49
C ALA A 54 -3.09 5.94 -6.49
N ILE A 55 -2.43 7.08 -6.68
CA ILE A 55 -1.43 7.62 -5.74
C ILE A 55 -2.04 7.82 -4.35
N GLU A 56 -3.24 8.40 -4.28
CA GLU A 56 -3.94 8.65 -3.03
C GLU A 56 -4.34 7.34 -2.35
N TRP A 57 -4.80 6.34 -3.10
CA TRP A 57 -5.10 5.02 -2.56
C TRP A 57 -3.87 4.37 -1.88
N TYR A 58 -2.70 4.42 -2.53
CA TYR A 58 -1.44 3.96 -1.92
C TYR A 58 -1.02 4.79 -0.68
N LEU A 59 -1.60 5.98 -0.47
CA LEU A 59 -1.26 6.89 0.63
C LEU A 59 -2.31 6.94 1.76
N GLU A 60 -3.61 6.73 1.48
CA GLU A 60 -4.71 6.83 2.43
C GLU A 60 -4.73 5.70 3.46
N ASP A 61 -4.26 4.50 3.11
CA ASP A 61 -4.19 3.34 4.01
C ASP A 61 -3.21 3.55 5.20
N LYS A 62 -2.51 4.68 5.25
CA LYS A 62 -1.29 4.86 6.06
C LYS A 62 -1.44 5.53 7.42
N ARG A 63 -2.59 6.02 7.88
CA ARG A 63 -2.67 6.67 9.22
C ARG A 63 -2.78 5.69 10.39
N LEU A 64 -3.60 4.64 10.25
CA LEU A 64 -3.78 3.63 11.30
C LEU A 64 -2.58 2.67 11.39
N LYS A 65 -1.94 2.34 10.26
CA LYS A 65 -0.72 1.53 10.21
C LYS A 65 0.54 2.26 10.73
N ARG A 66 0.64 3.59 10.51
CA ARG A 66 1.73 4.45 11.06
C ARG A 66 1.77 4.48 12.58
N LEU A 67 0.59 4.56 13.22
CA LEU A 67 0.49 4.55 14.68
C LEU A 67 0.83 3.17 15.24
N GLY A 68 0.36 2.09 14.58
CA GLY A 68 0.68 0.72 14.98
C GLY A 68 2.20 0.48 15.06
N SER A 69 2.94 0.70 13.96
CA SER A 69 4.38 0.37 13.93
C SER A 69 5.22 1.26 14.86
N ARG A 70 4.93 2.56 14.98
CA ARG A 70 5.66 3.44 15.93
C ARG A 70 5.33 3.16 17.39
N VAL A 71 4.08 2.85 17.71
CA VAL A 71 3.67 2.46 19.07
C VAL A 71 4.34 1.14 19.45
N ILE A 72 4.39 0.16 18.54
CA ILE A 72 5.05 -1.12 18.79
C ILE A 72 6.56 -0.93 18.99
N ARG A 73 7.22 -0.13 18.15
CA ARG A 73 8.67 0.12 18.28
C ARG A 73 9.02 0.90 19.55
N GLY A 74 8.17 1.86 19.92
CA GLY A 74 8.26 2.57 21.19
C GLY A 74 8.05 1.64 22.40
N MET A 75 7.02 0.79 22.36
CA MET A 75 6.79 -0.24 23.38
C MET A 75 7.96 -1.20 23.49
N MET A 76 8.57 -1.61 22.37
CA MET A 76 9.72 -2.53 22.37
C MET A 76 10.92 -1.94 23.10
N ILE A 77 11.25 -0.67 22.84
CA ILE A 77 12.35 0.03 23.52
C ILE A 77 12.04 0.16 25.02
N VAL A 78 10.83 0.61 25.37
CA VAL A 78 10.43 0.76 26.77
C VAL A 78 10.46 -0.59 27.50
N LEU A 79 9.86 -1.63 26.94
CA LEU A 79 9.83 -2.98 27.53
C LEU A 79 11.24 -3.59 27.64
N ALA A 80 12.09 -3.45 26.61
CA ALA A 80 13.47 -3.95 26.66
C ALA A 80 14.31 -3.21 27.71
N THR A 81 14.19 -1.88 27.79
CA THR A 81 14.90 -1.07 28.80
C THR A 81 14.40 -1.41 30.21
N THR A 82 13.09 -1.43 30.42
CA THR A 82 12.49 -1.78 31.72
C THR A 82 12.82 -3.22 32.13
N GLY A 83 12.80 -4.18 31.20
CA GLY A 83 13.16 -5.57 31.44
C GLY A 83 14.63 -5.83 31.75
N THR A 84 15.52 -4.92 31.34
CA THR A 84 16.95 -4.99 31.67
C THR A 84 17.25 -4.30 33.00
N VAL A 85 16.61 -3.16 33.27
CA VAL A 85 16.87 -2.33 34.46
C VAL A 85 16.28 -2.92 35.75
N ILE A 86 15.08 -3.51 35.69
CA ILE A 86 14.39 -4.08 36.86
C ILE A 86 15.15 -5.26 37.52
N PRO A 87 15.61 -6.29 36.79
CA PRO A 87 16.36 -7.38 37.42
C PRO A 87 17.72 -6.93 37.95
N LEU A 88 18.34 -5.92 37.33
CA LEU A 88 19.59 -5.33 37.81
C LEU A 88 19.39 -4.56 39.14
N ALA A 89 18.29 -3.82 39.26
CA ALA A 89 17.90 -3.13 40.49
C ALA A 89 17.45 -4.11 41.59
N GLY A 90 16.70 -5.16 41.25
CA GLY A 90 16.29 -6.22 42.19
C GLY A 90 17.47 -7.00 42.76
N ALA A 91 18.46 -7.33 41.91
CA ALA A 91 19.70 -7.99 42.33
C ALA A 91 20.60 -7.10 43.21
N ALA A 92 20.59 -5.79 42.99
CA ALA A 92 21.31 -4.83 43.84
C ALA A 92 20.62 -4.55 45.18
N ALA A 93 19.30 -4.71 45.26
CA ALA A 93 18.48 -4.37 46.42
C ALA A 93 17.98 -5.58 47.23
N ASN A 94 18.33 -6.83 46.86
CA ASN A 94 17.80 -8.08 47.44
C ASN A 94 16.25 -8.12 47.49
N ALA A 95 15.60 -7.63 46.44
CA ALA A 95 14.14 -7.57 46.35
C ALA A 95 13.60 -8.57 45.33
N ASP A 96 12.43 -9.17 45.61
CA ASP A 96 11.79 -10.25 44.84
C ASP A 96 11.12 -9.78 43.53
N ILE A 97 11.81 -8.93 42.78
CA ILE A 97 11.32 -8.27 41.55
C ILE A 97 12.02 -8.86 40.30
N GLN A 98 12.99 -9.76 40.50
CA GLN A 98 13.83 -10.37 39.46
C GLN A 98 13.03 -11.19 38.44
N SER A 99 11.90 -11.76 38.86
CA SER A 99 10.96 -12.54 38.03
C SER A 99 10.30 -11.71 36.92
N TRP A 100 10.08 -10.41 37.14
CA TRP A 100 9.43 -9.53 36.15
C TRP A 100 10.33 -9.12 34.98
N GLY A 101 11.66 -9.16 35.15
CA GLY A 101 12.62 -8.84 34.08
C GLY A 101 12.51 -9.77 32.87
N TYR A 102 12.32 -11.07 33.12
CA TYR A 102 12.12 -12.05 32.06
C TYR A 102 10.78 -11.89 31.32
N VAL A 103 9.74 -11.43 32.02
CA VAL A 103 8.42 -11.11 31.41
C VAL A 103 8.56 -9.96 30.41
N PHE A 104 9.33 -8.94 30.74
CA PHE A 104 9.59 -7.81 29.86
C PHE A 104 10.49 -8.17 28.66
N LEU A 105 11.48 -9.05 28.85
CA LEU A 105 12.28 -9.61 27.75
C LEU A 105 11.43 -10.46 26.79
N ALA A 106 10.54 -11.31 27.33
CA ALA A 106 9.60 -12.08 26.53
C ALA A 106 8.61 -11.18 25.76
N ALA A 107 8.15 -10.09 26.38
CA ALA A 107 7.32 -9.08 25.73
C ALA A 107 8.07 -8.35 24.60
N ALA A 108 9.34 -7.98 24.80
CA ALA A 108 10.18 -7.37 23.77
C ALA A 108 10.43 -8.33 22.58
N ALA A 109 10.71 -9.61 22.85
CA ALA A 109 10.83 -10.65 21.82
C ALA A 109 9.51 -10.86 21.07
N GLY A 110 8.37 -10.87 21.78
CA GLY A 110 7.03 -10.92 21.20
C GLY A 110 6.73 -9.73 20.29
N CYS A 111 7.11 -8.51 20.70
CA CYS A 111 6.96 -7.31 19.88
C CYS A 111 7.86 -7.33 18.63
N LYS A 112 9.10 -7.85 18.71
CA LYS A 112 9.97 -8.05 17.54
C LYS A 112 9.38 -9.10 16.59
N GLY A 113 8.88 -10.21 17.14
CA GLY A 113 8.17 -11.23 16.39
C GLY A 113 6.93 -10.67 15.71
N PHE A 114 6.21 -9.76 16.37
CA PHE A 114 5.03 -9.08 15.84
C PHE A 114 5.39 -8.10 14.69
N ASP A 115 6.41 -7.25 14.84
CA ASP A 115 6.85 -6.35 13.74
C ASP A 115 7.34 -7.14 12.52
N TYR A 116 7.98 -8.30 12.75
CA TYR A 116 8.41 -9.23 11.70
C TYR A 116 7.24 -9.97 11.04
N PHE A 117 6.30 -10.53 11.81
CA PHE A 117 5.15 -11.28 11.30
C PHE A 117 4.15 -10.41 10.54
N PHE A 118 3.96 -9.16 10.97
CA PHE A 118 2.98 -8.28 10.34
C PHE A 118 3.54 -7.52 9.12
N GLY A 119 4.85 -7.54 8.86
CA GLY A 119 5.45 -6.97 7.64
C GLY A 119 5.12 -5.50 7.39
N LEU A 120 4.69 -4.78 8.44
CA LEU A 120 4.07 -3.45 8.36
C LEU A 120 5.05 -2.39 7.83
N SER A 121 6.35 -2.56 8.12
CA SER A 121 7.41 -1.69 7.63
C SER A 121 7.74 -1.94 6.16
N THR A 122 7.81 -3.21 5.75
CA THR A 122 8.07 -3.62 4.36
C THR A 122 6.93 -3.25 3.43
N ALA A 123 5.69 -3.56 3.83
CA ALA A 123 4.49 -3.20 3.06
C ALA A 123 4.39 -1.67 2.89
N TRP A 124 4.62 -0.91 3.96
CA TRP A 124 4.60 0.56 3.89
C TRP A 124 5.66 1.14 2.96
N MET A 125 6.89 0.61 3.00
CA MET A 125 7.97 1.04 2.12
C MET A 125 7.61 0.73 0.66
N ARG A 126 7.03 -0.45 0.39
CA ARG A 126 6.53 -0.84 -0.93
C ARG A 126 5.44 0.12 -1.43
N ASP A 127 4.44 0.41 -0.60
CA ASP A 127 3.36 1.35 -0.95
C ASP A 127 3.90 2.77 -1.19
N ILE A 128 4.93 3.21 -0.47
CA ILE A 128 5.55 4.52 -0.71
C ILE A 128 6.29 4.51 -2.05
N THR A 129 7.08 3.47 -2.30
CA THR A 129 7.83 3.34 -3.56
C THR A 129 6.88 3.34 -4.75
N ALA A 130 5.78 2.58 -4.69
CA ALA A 130 4.73 2.57 -5.72
C ALA A 130 4.11 3.96 -5.93
N ALA A 131 3.73 4.65 -4.85
CA ALA A 131 3.19 6.01 -4.95
C ALA A 131 4.19 7.03 -5.53
N GLN A 132 5.48 6.92 -5.22
CA GLN A 132 6.51 7.80 -5.77
C GLN A 132 6.77 7.51 -7.25
N ALA A 133 6.79 6.25 -7.65
CA ALA A 133 6.93 5.85 -9.04
C ALA A 133 5.75 6.36 -9.88
N LEU A 134 4.50 6.16 -9.43
CA LEU A 134 3.30 6.72 -10.08
C LEU A 134 3.33 8.25 -10.19
N ARG A 135 3.84 8.95 -9.18
CA ARG A 135 4.05 10.41 -9.24
C ARG A 135 5.07 10.81 -10.29
N GLY A 136 6.16 10.04 -10.42
CA GLY A 136 7.16 10.22 -11.46
C GLY A 136 6.53 10.11 -12.85
N GLU A 137 5.77 9.03 -13.07
CA GLU A 137 5.06 8.75 -14.32
C GLU A 137 4.05 9.84 -14.70
N LEU A 138 3.28 10.34 -13.72
CA LEU A 138 2.34 11.44 -13.90
C LEU A 138 3.05 12.75 -14.26
N ASN A 139 4.17 13.05 -13.59
CA ASN A 139 4.94 14.25 -13.88
C ASN A 139 5.59 14.19 -15.28
N GLU A 140 6.10 13.04 -15.68
CA GLU A 140 6.64 12.82 -17.02
C GLU A 140 5.56 13.03 -18.08
N PHE A 141 4.36 12.47 -17.87
CA PHE A 141 3.21 12.71 -18.75
C PHE A 141 2.86 14.20 -18.83
N ARG A 142 2.77 14.91 -17.70
CA ARG A 142 2.46 16.35 -17.66
C ARG A 142 3.48 17.17 -18.44
N LEU A 143 4.77 16.86 -18.28
CA LEU A 143 5.84 17.51 -19.04
C LEU A 143 5.74 17.23 -20.54
N ALA A 144 5.54 15.97 -20.94
CA ALA A 144 5.37 15.59 -22.33
C ALA A 144 4.14 16.27 -22.96
N TRP A 145 3.04 16.36 -22.21
CA TRP A 145 1.84 17.07 -22.64
C TRP A 145 2.07 18.57 -22.83
N SER A 146 2.77 19.21 -21.89
CA SER A 146 3.15 20.62 -22.02
C SER A 146 4.05 20.86 -23.23
N ALA A 147 4.99 19.95 -23.51
CA ALA A 147 5.84 20.02 -24.69
C ALA A 147 5.02 19.94 -25.98
N GLU A 148 4.04 19.03 -26.03
CA GLU A 148 3.13 18.90 -27.18
C GLU A 148 2.21 20.11 -27.36
N LEU A 149 1.80 20.77 -26.28
CA LEU A 149 1.03 22.02 -26.37
C LEU A 149 1.85 23.19 -26.92
N LEU A 150 3.17 23.22 -26.68
CA LEU A 150 4.08 24.27 -27.14
C LEU A 150 4.58 24.04 -28.57
N ARG A 151 4.32 22.86 -29.14
CA ARG A 151 4.75 22.50 -30.49
C ARG A 151 4.02 23.36 -31.52
N ASP A 152 4.75 23.88 -32.51
CA ASP A 152 4.14 24.50 -33.68
C ASP A 152 3.47 23.41 -34.53
N VAL A 153 2.14 23.50 -34.67
CA VAL A 153 1.30 22.57 -35.44
C VAL A 153 0.71 23.25 -36.67
N THR A 154 1.23 24.41 -37.06
CA THR A 154 0.76 25.15 -38.23
C THR A 154 0.91 24.29 -39.49
N GLY A 155 -0.21 23.94 -40.11
CA GLY A 155 -0.24 23.09 -41.30
C GLY A 155 -0.16 21.59 -41.04
N GLU A 156 -0.05 21.12 -39.79
CA GLU A 156 -0.24 19.71 -39.47
C GLU A 156 -1.74 19.34 -39.53
N PRO A 157 -2.10 18.16 -40.05
CA PRO A 157 -3.48 17.70 -40.03
C PRO A 157 -3.96 17.50 -38.59
N GLU A 158 -5.16 17.99 -38.25
CA GLU A 158 -5.75 17.89 -36.91
C GLU A 158 -5.69 16.46 -36.34
N GLN A 159 -5.91 15.47 -37.21
CA GLN A 159 -5.87 14.05 -36.84
C GLN A 159 -4.50 13.61 -36.31
N SER A 160 -3.38 14.07 -36.88
CA SER A 160 -2.05 13.67 -36.39
C SER A 160 -1.76 14.24 -35.00
N VAL A 161 -2.25 15.45 -34.72
CA VAL A 161 -2.15 16.08 -33.39
C VAL A 161 -2.99 15.31 -32.37
N ILE A 162 -4.21 14.93 -32.74
CA ILE A 162 -5.09 14.11 -31.88
C ILE A 162 -4.46 12.75 -31.59
N GLU A 163 -3.96 12.05 -32.62
CA GLU A 163 -3.31 10.74 -32.47
C GLU A 163 -2.10 10.83 -31.52
N ARG A 164 -1.26 11.86 -31.66
CA ARG A 164 -0.10 12.05 -30.78
C ARG A 164 -0.51 12.27 -29.32
N ARG A 165 -1.52 13.11 -29.08
CA ARG A 165 -2.07 13.35 -27.74
C ARG A 165 -2.72 12.10 -27.14
N MET A 166 -3.45 11.33 -27.94
CA MET A 166 -4.02 10.05 -27.53
C MET A 166 -2.93 9.04 -27.17
N ASN A 167 -1.81 9.01 -27.89
CA ASN A 167 -0.66 8.16 -27.55
C ASN A 167 -0.03 8.52 -26.20
N LEU A 168 0.05 9.81 -25.86
CA LEU A 168 0.53 10.24 -24.53
C LEU A 168 -0.41 9.75 -23.43
N ILE A 169 -1.73 9.91 -23.61
CA ILE A 169 -2.76 9.47 -22.64
C ILE A 169 -2.72 7.95 -22.49
N GLY A 170 -2.72 7.21 -23.60
CA GLY A 170 -2.63 5.76 -23.60
C GLY A 170 -1.33 5.25 -22.97
N GLY A 171 -0.21 5.95 -23.19
CA GLY A 171 1.07 5.67 -22.56
C GLY A 171 1.01 5.78 -21.03
N LEU A 172 0.43 6.86 -20.49
CA LEU A 172 0.24 7.01 -19.05
C LEU A 172 -0.61 5.88 -18.46
N LEU A 173 -1.79 5.62 -19.05
CA LEU A 173 -2.69 4.56 -18.59
C LEU A 173 -2.04 3.17 -18.65
N GLY A 174 -1.27 2.91 -19.71
CA GLY A 174 -0.50 1.69 -19.86
C GLY A 174 0.54 1.51 -18.75
N ARG A 175 1.26 2.57 -18.38
CA ARG A 175 2.26 2.53 -17.29
C ARG A 175 1.62 2.34 -15.92
N ILE A 176 0.49 3.02 -15.65
CA ILE A 176 -0.29 2.80 -14.42
C ILE A 176 -0.72 1.34 -14.31
N ARG A 177 -1.28 0.78 -15.39
CA ARG A 177 -1.72 -0.62 -15.45
C ARG A 177 -0.55 -1.58 -15.26
N ALA A 178 0.58 -1.34 -15.92
CA ALA A 178 1.79 -2.16 -15.76
C ALA A 178 2.30 -2.15 -14.32
N HIS A 179 2.19 -1.03 -13.60
CA HIS A 179 2.53 -0.96 -12.20
C HIS A 179 1.61 -1.82 -11.32
N LEU A 180 0.30 -1.78 -11.56
CA LEU A 180 -0.67 -2.60 -10.82
C LEU A 180 -0.50 -4.11 -11.11
N GLU A 181 -0.26 -4.46 -12.38
CA GLU A 181 -0.01 -5.86 -12.79
C GLU A 181 1.31 -6.38 -12.23
N GLY A 182 2.37 -5.55 -12.24
CA GLY A 182 3.66 -5.87 -11.64
C GLY A 182 3.56 -6.16 -10.14
N GLU A 183 2.84 -5.31 -9.39
CA GLU A 183 2.65 -5.54 -7.96
C GLU A 183 1.86 -6.82 -7.67
N THR A 184 0.87 -7.15 -8.52
CA THR A 184 0.11 -8.41 -8.41
C THR A 184 1.00 -9.62 -8.64
N ALA A 185 1.92 -9.54 -9.62
CA ALA A 185 2.88 -10.60 -9.91
C ALA A 185 3.88 -10.78 -8.76
N ASP A 186 4.42 -9.68 -8.24
CA ASP A 186 5.33 -9.68 -7.08
C ASP A 186 4.66 -10.27 -5.85
N TRP A 187 3.43 -9.86 -5.55
CA TRP A 187 2.67 -10.41 -4.43
C TRP A 187 2.40 -11.91 -4.58
N THR A 188 2.09 -12.37 -5.79
CA THR A 188 1.89 -13.81 -6.08
C THR A 188 3.19 -14.59 -5.89
N ALA A 189 4.34 -14.01 -6.30
CA ALA A 189 5.65 -14.62 -6.14
C ALA A 189 6.06 -14.71 -4.67
N GLU A 190 5.92 -13.62 -3.91
CA GLU A 190 6.15 -13.57 -2.47
C GLU A 190 5.28 -14.60 -1.73
N PHE A 191 3.99 -14.69 -2.08
CA PHE A 191 3.06 -15.63 -1.47
C PHE A 191 3.47 -17.09 -1.74
N ARG A 192 3.87 -17.41 -2.98
CA ARG A 192 4.37 -18.75 -3.34
C ARG A 192 5.66 -19.10 -2.60
N ALA A 193 6.61 -18.17 -2.52
CA ALA A 193 7.85 -18.37 -1.78
C ALA A 193 7.60 -18.62 -0.29
N GLY A 194 6.68 -17.85 0.31
CA GLY A 194 6.25 -18.07 1.70
C GLY A 194 5.65 -19.46 1.91
N LEU A 195 4.77 -19.90 1.02
CA LEU A 195 4.15 -21.23 1.09
C LEU A 195 5.19 -22.36 1.01
N GLN A 196 6.19 -22.23 0.14
CA GLN A 196 7.29 -23.19 0.02
C GLN A 196 8.13 -23.25 1.29
N GLN A 197 8.49 -22.11 1.86
CA GLN A 197 9.26 -22.04 3.10
C GLN A 197 8.48 -22.66 4.28
N PHE A 198 7.16 -22.47 4.36
CA PHE A 198 6.33 -23.13 5.36
C PHE A 198 6.29 -24.65 5.19
N GLN A 199 6.22 -25.15 3.95
CA GLN A 199 6.25 -26.59 3.67
C GLN A 199 7.59 -27.22 4.05
N GLU A 200 8.71 -26.56 3.74
CA GLU A 200 10.05 -27.03 4.12
C GLU A 200 10.23 -27.07 5.65
N GLN A 201 9.76 -26.05 6.36
CA GLN A 201 9.80 -26.02 7.83
C GLN A 201 8.89 -27.08 8.46
N ALA A 202 7.70 -27.35 7.88
CA ALA A 202 6.80 -28.39 8.36
C ALA A 202 7.39 -29.80 8.19
N VAL A 203 8.17 -30.03 7.13
CA VAL A 203 8.90 -31.29 6.88
C VAL A 203 10.15 -31.41 7.77
N ALA A 204 10.75 -30.29 8.18
CA ALA A 204 11.94 -30.25 9.04
C ALA A 204 11.67 -30.46 10.54
N LEU A 205 10.41 -30.45 10.99
CA LEU A 205 10.04 -30.79 12.37
C LEU A 205 10.26 -32.29 12.61
N PRO A 206 11.20 -32.71 13.49
CA PRO A 206 11.42 -34.11 13.76
C PRO A 206 10.21 -34.69 14.49
N ALA A 207 9.74 -35.87 14.04
CA ALA A 207 8.68 -36.62 14.71
C ALA A 207 9.00 -36.78 16.21
N PRO A 208 8.00 -36.73 17.12
CA PRO A 208 8.25 -36.89 18.54
C PRO A 208 9.04 -38.18 18.78
N ARG A 209 10.25 -38.06 19.33
CA ARG A 209 10.98 -39.23 19.83
C ARG A 209 10.09 -39.84 20.89
N GLU A 210 9.57 -41.04 20.62
CA GLU A 210 8.89 -41.83 21.63
C GLU A 210 9.85 -41.96 22.83
N ALA A 211 9.48 -41.33 23.94
CA ALA A 211 10.22 -41.43 25.17
C ALA A 211 10.10 -42.89 25.63
N GLY A 212 11.18 -43.65 25.40
CA GLY A 212 11.31 -45.01 25.88
C GLY A 212 11.00 -45.05 27.37
N VAL A 213 9.96 -45.80 27.73
CA VAL A 213 9.57 -46.07 29.11
C VAL A 213 10.76 -46.74 29.81
N PRO A 214 11.25 -46.24 30.96
CA PRO A 214 12.36 -46.87 31.65
C PRO A 214 11.90 -48.23 32.17
N ALA A 215 12.61 -49.28 31.76
CA ALA A 215 12.44 -50.62 32.31
C ALA A 215 12.81 -50.58 33.80
N ALA A 216 11.84 -50.93 34.64
CA ALA A 216 12.05 -51.15 36.06
C ALA A 216 12.88 -52.44 36.24
N GLU A 217 14.11 -52.31 36.71
CA GLU A 217 14.88 -53.44 37.24
C GLU A 217 14.65 -53.55 38.76
N ARG A 218 14.38 -54.79 39.18
CA ARG A 218 14.21 -55.25 40.56
C ARG A 218 15.55 -55.67 41.16
#